data_AF-A0A1A8Q2D9-F1
#
_entry.id   AF-A0A1A8Q2D9-F1
#
_cell.length_a   1.000
_cell.length_b   1.000
_cell.length_c   1.000
_cell.angle_alpha   90.00
_cell.angle_beta   90.00
_cell.angle_gamma   90.00
#
_symmetry.space_group_name_H-M   'P 1'
#
loop_
_entity.id
_entity.type
_entity.pdbx_description
1 polymer ?
#
loop_
_entity_poly.entity_id
_entity_poly.type
_entity_poly.pdbx_seq_one_letter_code
_entity_poly.pdbx_strand_id
1 'polypeptide(L)'
;YKAMVEIRKLRGQLTNAVNSVCPEVGAFVDPKMTPPTEHQVVCLRQIVLAGLGDHLARRLQVEDMLDPKWKNGYKTPLMDDPVFIHPNSVLFKTLPEFVVYQEIMETSKMYMRGVSAVEAEWVPQFLPQYCHFGPPLETPAPWFCSSTGTIRCHRSSTFFRVGWQLPAVEMEYPEGL
;
A
#
# COMPACT_ATOMS: atom_id res chain seq x y z
N TYR A 1 17.98 3.55 -23.68
CA TYR A 1 19.35 3.02 -23.53
C TYR A 1 20.09 3.62 -22.34
N LYS A 2 20.38 4.94 -22.30
CA LYS A 2 21.10 5.59 -21.17
C LYS A 2 20.49 5.30 -19.79
N ALA A 3 19.17 5.42 -19.64
CA ALA A 3 18.49 5.12 -18.37
C ALA A 3 18.72 3.68 -17.87
N MET A 4 18.74 2.69 -18.76
CA MET A 4 18.96 1.29 -18.38
C MET A 4 20.39 1.05 -17.86
N VAL A 5 21.38 1.78 -18.38
CA VAL A 5 22.76 1.71 -17.90
C VAL A 5 22.84 2.28 -16.48
N GLU A 6 22.23 3.42 -16.23
CA GLU A 6 22.21 4.03 -14.89
C GLU A 6 21.43 3.19 -13.88
N ILE A 7 20.31 2.57 -14.28
CA ILE A 7 19.57 1.61 -13.43
C ILE A 7 20.48 0.45 -13.00
N ARG A 8 21.31 -0.10 -13.89
CA ARG A 8 22.22 -1.20 -13.53
C ARG A 8 23.28 -0.76 -12.52
N LYS A 9 23.85 0.44 -12.70
CA LYS A 9 24.81 1.01 -11.74
C LYS A 9 24.16 1.25 -10.38
N LEU A 10 22.97 1.85 -10.38
CA LEU A 10 22.21 2.15 -9.17
C LEU A 10 21.85 0.87 -8.41
N ARG A 11 21.44 -0.20 -9.11
CA ARG A 11 21.22 -1.51 -8.47
C ARG A 11 22.46 -2.01 -7.74
N GLY A 12 23.64 -1.91 -8.35
CA GLY A 12 24.91 -2.28 -7.72
C GLY A 12 25.20 -1.47 -6.46
N GLN A 13 25.01 -0.15 -6.53
CA GLN A 13 25.21 0.75 -5.38
C GLN A 13 24.26 0.42 -4.23
N LEU A 14 22.96 0.25 -4.52
CA LEU A 14 21.96 -0.08 -3.50
C LEU A 14 22.21 -1.46 -2.87
N THR A 15 22.59 -2.46 -3.66
CA THR A 15 22.94 -3.79 -3.13
C THR A 15 24.14 -3.73 -2.19
N ASN A 16 25.19 -2.98 -2.55
CA ASN A 16 26.34 -2.80 -1.66
C ASN A 16 25.95 -2.08 -0.35
N ALA A 17 25.06 -1.08 -0.43
CA ALA A 17 24.55 -0.39 0.75
C ALA A 17 23.76 -1.34 1.67
N VAL A 18 22.89 -2.19 1.11
CA VAL A 18 22.16 -3.20 1.88
C VAL A 18 23.12 -4.15 2.59
N ASN A 19 24.12 -4.69 1.89
CA ASN A 19 25.10 -5.59 2.50
C ASN A 19 25.96 -4.92 3.58
N SER A 20 26.13 -3.60 3.53
CA SER A 20 26.86 -2.87 4.58
C SER A 20 26.09 -2.76 5.89
N VAL A 21 24.75 -2.77 5.82
CA VAL A 21 23.85 -2.70 6.97
C VAL A 21 23.48 -4.10 7.47
N CYS A 22 23.31 -5.06 6.56
CA CYS A 22 22.82 -6.41 6.85
C CYS A 22 23.65 -7.45 6.04
N PRO A 23 24.91 -7.72 6.45
CA PRO A 23 25.80 -8.61 5.72
C PRO A 23 25.28 -10.04 5.56
N GLU A 24 24.48 -10.51 6.52
CA GLU A 24 23.90 -11.86 6.56
C GLU A 24 22.91 -12.15 5.43
N VAL A 25 22.31 -11.11 4.83
CA VAL A 25 21.42 -11.27 3.68
C VAL A 25 22.20 -11.69 2.43
N GLY A 26 23.48 -11.32 2.33
CA GLY A 26 24.33 -11.68 1.20
C GLY A 26 23.73 -11.28 -0.15
N ALA A 27 23.08 -10.13 -0.23
CA ALA A 27 22.40 -9.68 -1.44
C ALA A 27 23.42 -9.47 -2.57
N PHE A 28 23.06 -9.86 -3.79
CA PHE A 28 23.89 -9.61 -4.96
C PHE A 28 23.04 -9.19 -6.16
N VAL A 29 23.66 -8.45 -7.08
CA VAL A 29 22.97 -8.06 -8.33
C VAL A 29 23.14 -9.18 -9.34
N ASP A 30 22.07 -9.93 -9.57
CA ASP A 30 21.95 -10.77 -10.76
C ASP A 30 21.42 -9.92 -11.94
N PRO A 31 22.19 -9.79 -13.05
CA PRO A 31 21.72 -9.15 -14.27
C PRO A 31 20.60 -9.92 -14.98
N LYS A 32 20.43 -11.21 -14.67
CA LYS A 32 19.49 -12.14 -15.31
C LYS A 32 18.54 -12.77 -14.29
N MET A 33 18.07 -11.98 -13.32
CA MET A 33 17.04 -12.43 -12.37
C MET A 33 15.89 -13.10 -13.11
N THR A 34 15.46 -14.25 -12.59
CA THR A 34 14.27 -14.93 -13.09
C THR A 34 13.03 -14.06 -12.84
N PRO A 35 11.98 -14.18 -13.67
CA PRO A 35 10.69 -13.58 -13.35
C PRO A 35 10.23 -13.99 -11.94
N PRO A 36 9.63 -13.07 -11.17
CA PRO A 36 9.19 -13.36 -9.81
C PRO A 36 7.99 -14.32 -9.80
N THR A 37 7.86 -15.11 -8.73
CA THR A 37 6.66 -15.90 -8.46
C THR A 37 5.49 -15.01 -8.05
N GLU A 38 4.26 -15.53 -8.11
CA GLU A 38 3.07 -14.79 -7.67
C GLU A 38 3.17 -14.32 -6.21
N HIS A 39 3.67 -15.18 -5.33
CA HIS A 39 3.90 -14.83 -3.93
C HIS A 39 4.93 -13.70 -3.79
N GLN A 40 6.04 -13.74 -4.55
CA GLN A 40 7.02 -12.64 -4.55
C GLN A 40 6.41 -11.33 -5.05
N VAL A 41 5.53 -11.37 -6.05
CA VAL A 41 4.81 -10.18 -6.53
C VAL A 41 3.91 -9.60 -5.44
N VAL A 42 3.20 -10.45 -4.68
CA VAL A 42 2.41 -10.02 -3.52
C VAL A 42 3.28 -9.33 -2.48
N CYS A 43 4.41 -9.94 -2.09
CA CYS A 43 5.35 -9.33 -1.14
C CYS A 43 5.91 -8.01 -1.65
N LEU A 44 6.27 -7.91 -2.94
CA LEU A 44 6.74 -6.65 -3.53
C LEU A 44 5.68 -5.56 -3.45
N ARG A 45 4.40 -5.87 -3.68
CA ARG A 45 3.30 -4.90 -3.55
C ARG A 45 3.13 -4.43 -2.10
N GLN A 46 3.27 -5.33 -1.13
CA GLN A 46 3.22 -5.00 0.30
C GLN A 46 4.40 -4.08 0.70
N ILE A 47 5.61 -4.34 0.20
CA ILE A 47 6.78 -3.46 0.42
C ILE A 47 6.54 -2.07 -0.19
N VAL A 48 6.00 -2.01 -1.42
CA VAL A 48 5.66 -0.75 -2.08
C VAL A 48 4.59 0.03 -1.31
N LEU A 49 3.56 -0.65 -0.79
CA LEU A 49 2.55 -0.04 0.08
C LEU A 49 3.18 0.59 1.33
N ALA A 50 4.02 -0.17 2.05
CA ALA A 50 4.68 0.30 3.26
C ALA A 50 5.59 1.53 3.00
N GLY A 51 6.23 1.59 1.82
CA GLY A 51 7.09 2.70 1.42
C GLY A 51 6.35 3.95 0.93
N LEU A 52 5.07 3.84 0.55
CA LEU A 52 4.26 4.90 -0.08
C LEU A 52 2.93 5.14 0.65
N GLY A 53 2.93 4.99 1.98
CA GLY A 53 1.70 4.99 2.77
C GLY A 53 0.90 6.30 2.74
N ASP A 54 1.57 7.44 2.60
CA ASP A 54 0.96 8.76 2.42
C ASP A 54 0.39 8.95 1.00
N HIS A 55 0.81 8.12 0.04
CA HIS A 55 0.30 8.07 -1.32
C HIS A 55 -0.76 6.97 -1.52
N LEU A 56 -1.58 6.70 -0.51
CA LEU A 56 -2.74 5.81 -0.65
C LEU A 56 -3.92 6.56 -1.29
N ALA A 57 -4.62 5.90 -2.20
CA ALA A 57 -5.83 6.40 -2.83
C ALA A 57 -6.91 5.32 -2.86
N ARG A 58 -8.15 5.73 -2.57
CA ARG A 58 -9.33 4.86 -2.63
C ARG A 58 -10.25 5.32 -3.75
N ARG A 59 -10.77 4.37 -4.52
CA ARG A 59 -11.74 4.63 -5.59
C ARG A 59 -12.99 5.29 -4.99
N LEU A 60 -13.49 6.32 -5.64
CA LEU A 60 -14.73 6.98 -5.23
C LEU A 60 -15.90 5.99 -5.30
N GLN A 61 -16.68 5.93 -4.23
CA GLN A 61 -17.94 5.19 -4.20
C GLN A 61 -19.03 5.99 -4.92
N VAL A 62 -20.17 5.34 -5.18
CA VAL A 62 -21.29 5.99 -5.87
C VAL A 62 -21.84 7.15 -5.03
N GLU A 63 -21.86 7.01 -3.71
CA GLU A 63 -22.30 8.08 -2.80
C GLU A 63 -21.40 9.32 -2.85
N ASP A 64 -20.11 9.15 -3.16
CA ASP A 64 -19.13 10.24 -3.23
C ASP A 64 -19.12 10.95 -4.60
N MET A 65 -19.87 10.45 -5.59
CA MET A 65 -19.92 10.99 -6.96
C MET A 65 -20.80 12.24 -7.05
N LEU A 66 -20.28 13.39 -6.58
CA LEU A 66 -20.98 14.68 -6.65
C LEU A 66 -21.06 15.27 -8.06
N ASP A 67 -20.12 14.88 -8.94
CA ASP A 67 -20.06 15.37 -10.32
C ASP A 67 -19.82 14.18 -11.27
N PRO A 68 -20.60 14.03 -12.37
CA PRO A 68 -20.37 13.00 -13.38
C PRO A 68 -18.93 12.94 -13.91
N LYS A 69 -18.20 14.06 -13.91
CA LYS A 69 -16.80 14.13 -14.34
C LYS A 69 -15.84 13.37 -13.42
N TRP A 70 -16.27 13.05 -12.19
CA TRP A 70 -15.51 12.30 -11.20
C TRP A 70 -15.56 10.80 -11.43
N LYS A 71 -16.34 10.31 -12.40
CA LYS A 71 -16.40 8.89 -12.77
C LYS A 71 -15.00 8.28 -12.91
N ASN A 72 -14.79 7.14 -12.23
CA ASN A 72 -13.51 6.42 -12.12
C ASN A 72 -12.38 7.22 -11.41
N GLY A 73 -12.73 8.27 -10.68
CA GLY A 73 -11.83 9.02 -9.83
C GLY A 73 -11.53 8.27 -8.53
N TYR A 74 -10.47 8.72 -7.90
CA TYR A 74 -9.97 8.27 -6.62
C TYR A 74 -9.85 9.47 -5.68
N LYS A 75 -10.10 9.24 -4.40
CA LYS A 75 -9.83 10.19 -3.33
C LYS A 75 -8.50 9.83 -2.69
N THR A 76 -7.68 10.85 -2.42
CA THR A 76 -6.46 10.72 -1.61
C THR A 76 -6.64 11.53 -0.34
N PRO A 77 -5.94 11.22 0.76
CA PRO A 77 -6.04 12.02 1.97
C PRO A 77 -5.41 13.40 1.83
N LEU A 78 -4.51 13.60 0.86
CA LEU A 78 -3.73 14.82 0.69
C LEU A 78 -4.41 15.87 -0.19
N MET A 79 -5.49 15.52 -0.89
CA MET A 79 -6.17 16.39 -1.85
C MET A 79 -7.69 16.27 -1.74
N ASP A 80 -8.39 17.39 -1.94
CA ASP A 80 -9.85 17.43 -1.96
C ASP A 80 -10.40 17.02 -3.32
N ASP A 81 -9.75 17.48 -4.40
CA ASP A 81 -10.13 17.13 -5.78
C ASP A 81 -9.77 15.67 -6.10
N PRO A 82 -10.60 14.99 -6.92
CA PRO A 82 -10.33 13.61 -7.30
C PRO A 82 -9.14 13.50 -8.24
N VAL A 83 -8.41 12.41 -8.07
CA VAL A 83 -7.28 12.02 -8.92
C VAL A 83 -7.65 10.78 -9.74
N PHE A 84 -7.00 10.59 -10.87
CA PHE A 84 -7.34 9.52 -11.81
C PHE A 84 -6.12 8.65 -12.09
N ILE A 85 -6.31 7.36 -12.31
CA ILE A 85 -5.23 6.52 -12.84
C ILE A 85 -4.85 7.04 -14.23
N HIS A 86 -3.55 7.29 -14.47
CA HIS A 86 -3.08 7.77 -15.76
C HIS A 86 -3.43 6.76 -16.90
N PRO A 87 -3.87 7.22 -18.09
CA PRO A 87 -4.29 6.33 -19.20
C PRO A 87 -3.24 5.30 -19.63
N ASN A 88 -1.95 5.62 -19.51
CA ASN A 88 -0.83 4.71 -19.83
C ASN A 88 -0.53 3.67 -18.74
N SER A 89 -1.24 3.70 -17.60
CA SER A 89 -1.08 2.69 -16.55
C SER A 89 -1.70 1.37 -16.97
N VAL A 90 -1.05 0.25 -16.62
CA VAL A 90 -1.60 -1.09 -16.81
C VAL A 90 -2.90 -1.31 -16.02
N LEU A 91 -3.13 -0.53 -14.96
CA LEU A 91 -4.32 -0.62 -14.11
C LEU A 91 -5.49 0.28 -14.56
N PHE A 92 -5.33 1.02 -15.68
CA PHE A 92 -6.33 2.01 -16.14
C PHE A 92 -7.72 1.41 -16.38
N LYS A 93 -7.79 0.13 -16.78
CA LYS A 93 -9.06 -0.58 -17.02
C LYS A 93 -9.54 -1.39 -15.81
N THR A 94 -8.61 -1.86 -14.97
CA THR A 94 -8.93 -2.71 -13.82
C THR A 94 -9.60 -1.91 -12.70
N LEU A 95 -9.15 -0.67 -12.49
CA LEU A 95 -9.66 0.25 -11.46
C LEU A 95 -9.85 -0.41 -10.07
N PRO A 96 -8.76 -0.89 -9.42
CA PRO A 96 -8.81 -1.50 -8.09
C PRO A 96 -9.41 -0.55 -7.04
N GLU A 97 -9.99 -1.08 -5.97
CA GLU A 97 -10.57 -0.24 -4.91
C GLU A 97 -9.50 0.63 -4.22
N PHE A 98 -8.38 0.03 -3.81
CA PHE A 98 -7.25 0.76 -3.24
C PHE A 98 -6.05 0.67 -4.17
N VAL A 99 -5.33 1.77 -4.26
CA VAL A 99 -4.06 1.85 -4.96
C VAL A 99 -3.08 2.72 -4.17
N VAL A 100 -1.80 2.43 -4.30
CA VAL A 100 -0.73 3.39 -4.01
C VAL A 100 -0.17 3.96 -5.29
N TYR A 101 0.32 5.19 -5.25
CA TYR A 101 0.91 5.87 -6.39
C TYR A 101 2.30 6.43 -6.06
N GLN A 102 3.16 6.53 -7.07
CA GLN A 102 4.50 7.11 -6.89
C GLN A 102 4.43 8.64 -6.88
N GLU A 103 3.65 9.22 -7.78
CA GLU A 103 3.50 10.67 -7.94
C GLU A 103 2.15 11.03 -8.56
N ILE A 104 1.74 12.29 -8.37
CA ILE A 104 0.60 12.90 -9.07
C ILE A 104 1.15 13.95 -10.04
N MET A 105 0.64 13.95 -11.26
CA MET A 105 0.97 14.93 -12.30
C MET A 105 -0.30 15.63 -12.77
N GLU A 106 -0.29 16.95 -12.72
CA GLU A 106 -1.35 17.79 -13.28
C GLU A 106 -1.12 18.01 -14.78
N THR A 107 -2.13 17.69 -15.59
CA THR A 107 -2.14 18.02 -17.02
C THR A 107 -3.50 18.59 -17.41
N SER A 108 -4.40 17.76 -17.95
CA SER A 108 -5.82 18.08 -18.12
C SER A 108 -6.64 17.71 -16.90
N LYS A 109 -6.18 16.71 -16.15
CA LYS A 109 -6.67 16.28 -14.83
C LYS A 109 -5.46 15.95 -13.95
N MET A 110 -5.70 15.77 -12.65
CA MET A 110 -4.73 15.19 -11.75
C MET A 110 -4.61 13.68 -12.00
N TYR A 111 -3.45 13.22 -12.46
CA TYR A 111 -3.22 11.82 -12.78
C TYR A 111 -2.16 11.19 -11.87
N MET A 112 -2.49 10.01 -11.31
CA MET A 112 -1.56 9.16 -10.58
C MET A 112 -0.68 8.36 -11.56
N ARG A 113 0.63 8.37 -11.33
CA ARG A 113 1.64 7.55 -12.03
C ARG A 113 2.35 6.60 -11.06
N GLY A 114 2.91 5.51 -11.60
CA GLY A 114 3.53 4.45 -10.78
C GLY A 114 2.52 3.78 -9.85
N VAL A 115 1.35 3.43 -10.39
CA VAL A 115 0.23 2.91 -9.60
C VAL A 115 0.39 1.41 -9.34
N SER A 116 0.21 0.99 -8.09
CA SER A 116 0.11 -0.42 -7.68
C SER A 116 -1.21 -0.65 -6.94
N ALA A 117 -1.88 -1.77 -7.23
CA ALA A 117 -3.09 -2.17 -6.52
C ALA A 117 -2.77 -2.52 -5.05
N VAL A 118 -3.75 -2.35 -4.18
CA VAL A 118 -3.66 -2.65 -2.74
C VAL A 118 -4.95 -3.32 -2.26
N GLU A 119 -4.79 -4.29 -1.38
CA GLU A 119 -5.85 -5.05 -0.74
C GLU A 119 -6.21 -4.33 0.56
N ALA A 120 -7.50 -4.16 0.83
CA ALA A 120 -7.96 -3.31 1.94
C ALA A 120 -7.43 -3.77 3.32
N GLU A 121 -7.29 -5.08 3.52
CA GLU A 121 -6.72 -5.69 4.73
C GLU A 121 -5.24 -5.38 4.94
N TRP A 122 -4.50 -5.04 3.89
CA TRP A 122 -3.08 -4.68 4.01
C TRP A 122 -2.90 -3.29 4.60
N VAL A 123 -3.85 -2.38 4.39
CA VAL A 123 -3.76 -1.00 4.88
C VAL A 123 -3.52 -0.96 6.40
N PRO A 124 -4.37 -1.53 7.26
CA PRO A 124 -4.11 -1.49 8.71
C PRO A 124 -2.93 -2.36 9.16
N GLN A 125 -2.52 -3.36 8.37
CA GLN A 125 -1.37 -4.22 8.70
C GLN A 125 -0.02 -3.52 8.44
N PHE A 126 0.11 -2.84 7.30
CA PHE A 126 1.37 -2.24 6.86
C PHE A 126 1.45 -0.74 7.10
N LEU A 127 0.31 -0.07 7.32
CA LEU A 127 0.20 1.36 7.58
C LEU A 127 -0.48 1.68 8.93
N PRO A 128 -0.18 0.98 10.05
CA PRO A 128 -0.87 1.20 11.32
C PRO A 128 -0.74 2.63 11.84
N GLN A 129 0.35 3.33 11.51
CA GLN A 129 0.58 4.75 11.86
C GLN A 129 -0.41 5.73 11.21
N TYR A 130 -1.09 5.30 10.14
CA TYR A 130 -2.12 6.06 9.46
C TYR A 130 -3.54 5.61 9.86
N CYS A 131 -3.68 4.64 10.77
CA CYS A 131 -4.96 4.05 11.14
C CYS A 131 -5.39 4.44 12.55
N HIS A 132 -6.68 4.72 12.72
CA HIS A 132 -7.31 4.86 14.03
C HIS A 132 -8.10 3.60 14.35
N PHE A 133 -7.55 2.77 15.25
CA PHE A 133 -8.14 1.49 15.60
C PHE A 133 -9.24 1.63 16.65
N GLY A 134 -10.40 1.02 16.39
CA GLY A 134 -11.50 0.90 17.35
C GLY A 134 -11.19 -0.10 18.47
N PRO A 135 -12.13 -0.39 19.38
CA PRO A 135 -11.95 -1.43 20.39
C PRO A 135 -11.82 -2.83 19.75
N PRO A 136 -11.24 -3.82 20.47
CA PRO A 136 -11.30 -5.23 20.09
C PRO A 136 -12.73 -5.68 19.78
N LEU A 137 -12.90 -6.40 18.68
CA LEU A 137 -14.18 -7.00 18.35
C LEU A 137 -14.52 -8.13 19.33
N GLU A 138 -15.80 -8.26 19.65
CA GLU A 138 -16.32 -9.38 20.44
C GLU A 138 -16.36 -10.69 19.62
N THR A 139 -16.56 -10.56 18.30
CA THR A 139 -16.61 -11.69 17.37
C THR A 139 -15.69 -11.42 16.18
N PRO A 140 -14.66 -12.25 15.95
CA PRO A 140 -14.21 -13.35 16.82
C PRO A 140 -13.64 -12.82 18.15
N ALA A 141 -13.87 -13.57 19.22
CA ALA A 141 -13.37 -13.22 20.55
C ALA A 141 -11.83 -13.26 20.58
N PRO A 142 -11.17 -12.45 21.43
CA PRO A 142 -9.75 -12.51 21.62
C PRO A 142 -9.26 -13.91 22.01
N TRP A 143 -8.09 -14.31 21.52
CA TRP A 143 -7.52 -15.64 21.78
C TRP A 143 -6.03 -15.55 22.10
N PHE A 144 -5.54 -16.53 22.83
CA PHE A 144 -4.11 -16.66 23.09
C PHE A 144 -3.41 -17.33 21.91
N CYS A 145 -2.39 -16.68 21.36
CA CYS A 145 -1.56 -17.25 20.30
C CYS A 145 -0.29 -17.84 20.90
N SER A 146 -0.15 -19.16 20.86
CA SER A 146 0.98 -19.87 21.48
C SER A 146 2.33 -19.61 20.79
N SER A 147 2.34 -19.28 19.50
CA SER A 147 3.57 -18.98 18.77
C SER A 147 4.14 -17.60 19.10
N THR A 148 3.29 -16.61 19.34
CA THR A 148 3.72 -15.26 19.74
C THR A 148 3.76 -15.07 21.25
N GLY A 149 3.07 -15.91 22.01
CA GLY A 149 2.94 -15.77 23.47
C GLY A 149 2.04 -14.60 23.89
N THR A 150 1.24 -14.06 22.97
CA THR A 150 0.44 -12.85 23.19
C THR A 150 -1.04 -13.10 22.93
N ILE A 151 -1.90 -12.28 23.54
CA ILE A 151 -3.34 -12.29 23.24
C ILE A 151 -3.54 -11.54 21.92
N ARG A 152 -4.30 -12.14 21.01
CA ARG A 152 -4.64 -11.59 19.70
C ARG A 152 -6.12 -11.23 19.67
N CYS A 153 -6.48 -10.22 18.88
CA CYS A 153 -7.86 -9.82 18.65
C CYS A 153 -8.04 -9.29 17.22
N HIS A 154 -9.28 -9.18 16.77
CA HIS A 154 -9.60 -8.43 15.56
C HIS A 154 -10.02 -7.02 15.90
N ARG A 155 -9.55 -6.03 15.15
CA ARG A 155 -9.94 -4.63 15.32
C ARG A 155 -10.25 -4.01 13.97
N SER A 156 -11.41 -3.36 13.87
CA SER A 156 -11.69 -2.44 12.76
C SER A 156 -10.90 -1.14 12.94
N SER A 157 -10.66 -0.45 11.84
CA SER A 157 -9.97 0.83 11.87
C SER A 157 -10.49 1.79 10.81
N THR A 158 -10.18 3.07 11.00
CA THR A 158 -10.39 4.09 9.97
C THR A 158 -9.05 4.62 9.47
N PHE A 159 -8.99 4.98 8.18
CA PHE A 159 -7.79 5.53 7.58
C PHE A 159 -7.72 7.05 7.70
N PHE A 160 -6.70 7.54 8.41
CA PHE A 160 -6.26 8.92 8.46
C PHE A 160 -7.41 9.91 8.73
N ARG A 161 -7.27 11.16 8.26
CA ARG A 161 -8.32 12.18 8.36
C ARG A 161 -9.52 11.95 7.42
N VAL A 162 -9.41 11.03 6.46
CA VAL A 162 -10.47 10.75 5.48
C VAL A 162 -11.52 9.77 6.01
N GLY A 163 -11.25 9.09 7.12
CA GLY A 163 -12.24 8.27 7.82
C GLY A 163 -12.72 7.05 7.05
N TRP A 164 -11.96 6.56 6.07
CA TRP A 164 -12.33 5.36 5.32
C TRP A 164 -12.39 4.16 6.26
N GLN A 165 -13.53 3.47 6.29
CA GLN A 165 -13.69 2.23 7.03
C GLN A 165 -12.83 1.14 6.40
N LEU A 166 -11.97 0.53 7.21
CA LEU A 166 -11.08 -0.56 6.82
C LEU A 166 -11.57 -1.88 7.44
N PRO A 167 -11.35 -3.01 6.76
CA PRO A 167 -11.73 -4.31 7.30
C PRO A 167 -11.00 -4.59 8.62
N ALA A 168 -11.64 -5.38 9.47
CA ALA A 168 -11.02 -5.80 10.72
C ALA A 168 -9.84 -6.72 10.43
N VAL A 169 -8.70 -6.44 11.07
CA VAL A 169 -7.50 -7.27 10.96
C VAL A 169 -7.08 -7.80 12.30
N GLU A 170 -6.43 -8.96 12.28
CA GLU A 170 -5.81 -9.54 13.45
C GLU A 170 -4.62 -8.69 13.90
N MET A 171 -4.61 -8.35 15.18
CA MET A 171 -3.49 -7.67 15.83
C MET A 171 -3.37 -8.07 17.30
N GLU A 172 -2.28 -7.64 17.93
CA GLU A 172 -2.07 -7.86 19.36
C GLU A 172 -3.12 -7.10 20.18
N TYR A 173 -3.58 -7.72 21.26
CA TYR A 173 -4.53 -7.12 22.17
C TYR A 173 -3.90 -5.88 22.83
N PRO A 174 -4.56 -4.72 22.82
CA PRO A 174 -3.97 -3.50 23.37
C PRO A 174 -3.74 -3.62 24.89
N GLU A 175 -2.57 -3.20 25.36
CA GLU A 175 -2.29 -3.11 26.80
C GLU A 175 -3.14 -2.00 27.43
N GLY A 176 -3.85 -2.31 28.53
CA GLY A 176 -4.47 -1.30 29.39
C GLY A 176 -5.89 -0.86 29.06
N LEU A 177 -6.76 -1.76 28.59
CA LEU A 177 -8.22 -1.58 28.65
C LEU A 177 -8.77 -1.90 30.05
#